data_AF-A0A821X266-F1
#
_entry.id   AF-A0A821X266-F1
#
_cell.length_a   1.000
_cell.length_b   1.000
_cell.length_c   1.000
_cell.angle_alpha   90.00
_cell.angle_beta   90.00
_cell.angle_gamma   90.00
#
_symmetry.space_group_name_H-M   'P 1'
#
loop_
_entity.id
_entity.type
_entity.pdbx_description
1 polymer ?
#
loop_
_entity_poly.entity_id
_entity_poly.type
_entity_poly.pdbx_seq_one_letter_code
_entity_poly.pdbx_strand_id
1 'polypeptide(L)'
;SITIDSYGAEGGAGSNGTNGGGSVPGGAGGKGTKATGTLAVTPGQVLNIFVGGAGITGTGGFNGGGNGGNANAGGGGGASDVRFPGTTTADRIIVGAGGGGGGRGGCEGSSGTSGSGGAGGDGGGNGVNGGSSPTPGGVAGGGF
;
A
#
# COMPACT_ATOMS: atom_id res chain seq x y z
N SER A 1 -31.76 -5.39 -7.42
CA SER A 1 -30.52 -4.65 -7.08
C SER A 1 -29.61 -5.58 -6.29
N ILE A 2 -28.34 -5.21 -6.15
CA ILE A 2 -27.36 -5.88 -5.31
C ILE A 2 -26.69 -4.87 -4.38
N THR A 3 -26.18 -5.32 -3.25
CA THR A 3 -25.31 -4.53 -2.36
C THR A 3 -23.87 -4.98 -2.57
N ILE A 4 -22.95 -4.03 -2.65
CA ILE A 4 -21.53 -4.28 -2.84
C ILE A 4 -20.77 -3.64 -1.68
N ASP A 5 -19.99 -4.44 -0.97
CA ASP A 5 -18.95 -3.98 -0.06
C ASP A 5 -17.59 -4.28 -0.68
N SER A 6 -16.87 -3.24 -1.09
CA SER A 6 -15.52 -3.37 -1.68
C SER A 6 -14.46 -2.92 -0.68
N TYR A 7 -13.44 -3.76 -0.48
CA TYR A 7 -12.29 -3.48 0.40
C TYR A 7 -11.00 -3.54 -0.41
N GLY A 8 -10.20 -2.49 -0.37
CA GLY A 8 -8.86 -2.51 -0.94
C GLY A 8 -7.90 -3.32 -0.09
N ALA A 9 -6.84 -3.82 -0.72
CA ALA A 9 -5.81 -4.59 -0.04
C ALA A 9 -4.86 -3.71 0.77
N GLU A 10 -4.17 -4.31 1.74
CA GLU A 10 -3.11 -3.64 2.49
C GLU A 10 -1.82 -3.48 1.67
N GLY A 11 -1.04 -2.45 2.00
CA GLY A 11 0.33 -2.31 1.52
C GLY A 11 1.26 -3.32 2.18
N GLY A 12 2.41 -3.53 1.56
CA GLY A 12 3.50 -4.33 2.11
C GLY A 12 4.23 -3.57 3.21
N ALA A 13 4.85 -4.33 4.12
CA ALA A 13 5.79 -3.77 5.08
C ALA A 13 7.14 -3.46 4.40
N GLY A 14 7.81 -2.41 4.89
CA GLY A 14 9.20 -2.18 4.57
C GLY A 14 10.11 -3.21 5.25
N SER A 15 11.25 -3.51 4.63
CA SER A 15 12.26 -4.38 5.21
C SER A 15 12.86 -3.77 6.48
N ASN A 16 13.23 -4.66 7.40
CA ASN A 16 14.12 -4.32 8.50
C ASN A 16 15.51 -4.00 7.94
N GLY A 17 16.16 -2.99 8.50
CA GLY A 17 17.56 -2.67 8.22
C GLY A 17 18.42 -2.86 9.46
N THR A 18 19.61 -2.27 9.44
CA THR A 18 20.53 -2.27 10.59
C THR A 18 21.04 -0.86 10.86
N ASN A 19 21.63 -0.65 12.04
CA ASN A 19 22.21 0.64 12.43
C ASN A 19 23.49 0.51 13.26
N GLY A 20 24.48 -0.28 12.84
CA GLY A 20 25.78 -0.41 13.53
C GLY A 20 25.73 -0.98 14.97
N GLY A 21 24.55 -1.08 15.58
CA GLY A 21 24.28 -1.58 16.93
C GLY A 21 23.05 -2.49 17.03
N GLY A 22 22.33 -2.77 15.93
CA GLY A 22 21.21 -3.69 15.93
C GLY A 22 20.34 -3.66 14.68
N SER A 23 19.26 -4.45 14.70
CA SER A 23 18.19 -4.46 13.69
C SER A 23 17.26 -3.27 13.92
N VAL A 24 16.82 -2.64 12.83
CA VAL A 24 15.89 -1.51 12.84
C VAL A 24 14.64 -1.87 12.05
N PRO A 25 13.44 -1.80 12.67
CA PRO A 25 12.22 -2.25 12.01
C PRO A 25 11.83 -1.34 10.84
N GLY A 26 11.34 -1.97 9.77
CA GLY A 26 10.60 -1.26 8.73
C GLY A 26 9.20 -0.86 9.20
N GLY A 27 8.58 0.05 8.46
CA GLY A 27 7.20 0.46 8.67
C GLY A 27 6.22 -0.61 8.18
N ALA A 28 5.09 -0.73 8.87
CA ALA A 28 3.98 -1.54 8.40
C ALA A 28 3.36 -0.90 7.14
N GLY A 29 2.77 -1.72 6.28
CA GLY A 29 1.91 -1.22 5.21
C GLY A 29 0.56 -0.75 5.76
N GLY A 30 -0.01 0.24 5.09
CA GLY A 30 -1.33 0.79 5.41
C GLY A 30 -2.46 -0.12 4.93
N LYS A 31 -3.61 -0.02 5.59
CA LYS A 31 -4.85 -0.71 5.24
C LYS A 31 -5.57 0.00 4.08
N GLY A 32 -6.22 -0.79 3.22
CA GLY A 32 -7.07 -0.26 2.16
C GLY A 32 -8.37 0.38 2.68
N THR A 33 -9.06 1.09 1.79
CA THR A 33 -10.36 1.69 2.08
C THR A 33 -11.50 0.69 1.91
N LYS A 34 -12.64 1.02 2.51
CA LYS A 34 -13.94 0.40 2.22
C LYS A 34 -14.80 1.36 1.40
N ALA A 35 -15.45 0.86 0.35
CA ALA A 35 -16.57 1.53 -0.31
C ALA A 35 -17.80 0.60 -0.27
N THR A 36 -18.98 1.16 0.01
CA THR A 36 -20.24 0.40 -0.03
C THR A 36 -21.29 1.09 -0.88
N GLY A 37 -22.15 0.33 -1.52
CA GLY A 37 -23.25 0.88 -2.32
C GLY A 37 -24.24 -0.16 -2.82
N THR A 38 -25.41 0.32 -3.20
CA THR A 38 -26.46 -0.50 -3.83
C THR A 38 -26.49 -0.21 -5.32
N LEU A 39 -26.35 -1.24 -6.15
CA LEU A 39 -26.40 -1.14 -7.61
C LEU A 39 -27.73 -1.73 -8.12
N ALA A 40 -28.48 -0.94 -8.88
CA ALA A 40 -29.57 -1.47 -9.69
C ALA A 40 -28.96 -2.32 -10.82
N VAL A 41 -29.47 -3.54 -10.98
CA VAL A 41 -29.00 -4.49 -11.99
C VAL A 41 -30.17 -5.05 -12.75
N THR A 42 -29.95 -5.36 -14.02
CA THR A 42 -30.89 -6.09 -14.86
C THR A 42 -30.58 -7.60 -14.78
N PRO A 43 -31.58 -8.50 -14.73
CA PRO A 43 -31.34 -9.94 -14.85
C PRO A 43 -30.49 -10.25 -16.10
N GLY A 44 -29.43 -11.05 -15.92
CA GLY A 44 -28.47 -11.37 -16.98
C GLY A 44 -27.32 -10.36 -17.17
N GLN A 45 -27.31 -9.25 -16.44
CA GLN A 45 -26.18 -8.32 -16.45
C GLN A 45 -24.92 -8.98 -15.88
N VAL A 46 -23.84 -8.99 -16.66
CA VAL A 46 -22.54 -9.51 -16.24
C VAL A 46 -21.72 -8.36 -15.65
N LEU A 47 -21.23 -8.56 -14.42
CA LEU A 47 -20.34 -7.63 -13.73
C LEU A 47 -18.96 -8.26 -13.60
N ASN A 48 -17.91 -7.48 -13.82
CA ASN A 48 -16.53 -7.93 -13.67
C ASN A 48 -16.02 -7.56 -12.28
N ILE A 49 -15.52 -8.52 -11.51
CA ILE A 49 -15.05 -8.30 -10.15
C ILE A 49 -13.53 -8.46 -10.13
N PHE A 50 -12.82 -7.45 -9.63
CA PHE A 50 -11.38 -7.46 -9.45
C PHE A 50 -11.07 -7.33 -7.96
N VAL A 51 -10.27 -8.25 -7.43
CA VAL A 51 -9.85 -8.24 -6.02
C VAL A 51 -8.40 -7.78 -5.96
N GLY A 52 -8.15 -6.70 -5.22
CA GLY A 52 -6.82 -6.15 -5.04
C GLY A 52 -5.88 -7.14 -4.34
N GLY A 53 -4.64 -7.19 -4.80
CA GLY A 53 -3.58 -7.96 -4.12
C GLY A 53 -2.90 -7.12 -3.05
N ALA A 54 -2.43 -7.73 -1.96
CA ALA A 54 -1.59 -7.03 -1.00
C ALA A 54 -0.26 -6.63 -1.67
N GLY A 55 0.29 -5.49 -1.25
CA GLY A 55 1.66 -5.13 -1.58
C GLY A 55 2.65 -6.05 -0.85
N ILE A 56 3.85 -6.19 -1.42
CA ILE A 56 4.98 -6.84 -0.75
C ILE A 56 6.18 -5.89 -0.77
N THR A 57 7.29 -6.28 -0.15
CA THR A 57 8.52 -5.50 -0.24
C THR A 57 8.93 -5.30 -1.70
N GLY A 58 9.15 -4.04 -2.08
CA GLY A 58 9.54 -3.57 -3.41
C GLY A 58 8.41 -3.55 -4.44
N THR A 59 7.39 -4.39 -4.30
CA THR A 59 6.39 -4.62 -5.37
C THR A 59 4.97 -4.26 -4.94
N GLY A 60 4.30 -3.47 -5.77
CA GLY A 60 2.90 -3.11 -5.57
C GLY A 60 1.93 -4.27 -5.78
N GLY A 61 0.81 -4.22 -5.08
CA GLY A 61 -0.27 -5.17 -5.19
C GLY A 61 -1.01 -5.10 -6.54
N PHE A 62 -1.60 -6.23 -6.94
CA PHE A 62 -2.41 -6.32 -8.17
C PHE A 62 -3.52 -5.27 -8.21
N ASN A 63 -3.87 -4.79 -9.41
CA ASN A 63 -4.91 -3.79 -9.66
C ASN A 63 -4.59 -2.36 -9.17
N GLY A 64 -3.33 -1.96 -9.33
CA GLY A 64 -2.92 -0.56 -9.24
C GLY A 64 -2.13 -0.18 -7.99
N GLY A 65 -1.61 -1.15 -7.23
CA GLY A 65 -0.64 -0.86 -6.17
C GLY A 65 0.68 -0.35 -6.74
N GLY A 66 1.21 0.74 -6.17
CA GLY A 66 2.52 1.28 -6.56
C GLY A 66 3.67 0.47 -5.97
N ASN A 67 4.81 0.42 -6.66
CA ASN A 67 6.04 -0.13 -6.09
C ASN A 67 6.55 0.73 -4.93
N GLY A 68 7.29 0.12 -4.01
CA GLY A 68 7.94 0.84 -2.93
C GLY A 68 8.94 1.86 -3.48
N GLY A 69 9.21 2.92 -2.71
CA GLY A 69 10.17 3.96 -3.11
C GLY A 69 11.59 3.44 -3.38
N ASN A 70 11.92 2.25 -2.88
CA ASN A 70 13.08 1.44 -3.28
C ASN A 70 12.76 -0.06 -3.12
N ALA A 71 13.72 -0.93 -3.46
CA ALA A 71 13.57 -2.39 -3.41
C ALA A 71 13.29 -2.97 -2.02
N ASN A 72 13.50 -2.19 -0.96
CA ASN A 72 13.34 -2.57 0.44
C ASN A 72 12.16 -1.86 1.13
N ALA A 73 11.49 -0.92 0.46
CA ALA A 73 10.26 -0.31 0.94
C ALA A 73 9.07 -1.19 0.53
N GLY A 74 8.03 -1.24 1.35
CA GLY A 74 6.78 -1.90 0.98
C GLY A 74 6.13 -1.25 -0.23
N GLY A 75 5.63 -2.05 -1.17
CA GLY A 75 4.72 -1.58 -2.21
C GLY A 75 3.32 -1.33 -1.66
N GLY A 76 2.56 -0.45 -2.31
CA GLY A 76 1.16 -0.18 -1.97
C GLY A 76 0.25 -1.36 -2.31
N GLY A 77 -0.85 -1.48 -1.57
CA GLY A 77 -1.92 -2.45 -1.82
C GLY A 77 -2.71 -2.15 -3.08
N GLY A 78 -3.29 -3.19 -3.64
CA GLY A 78 -4.17 -3.14 -4.79
C GLY A 78 -5.59 -2.68 -4.47
N ALA A 79 -6.26 -2.06 -5.45
CA ALA A 79 -7.68 -1.76 -5.33
C ALA A 79 -8.54 -3.01 -5.57
N SER A 80 -9.66 -3.15 -4.85
CA SER A 80 -10.75 -4.05 -5.24
C SER A 80 -11.87 -3.23 -5.86
N ASP A 81 -12.43 -3.69 -6.96
CA ASP A 81 -13.47 -2.94 -7.67
C ASP A 81 -14.43 -3.86 -8.46
N VAL A 82 -15.59 -3.30 -8.78
CA VAL A 82 -16.55 -3.89 -9.72
C VAL A 82 -16.61 -3.01 -10.96
N ARG A 83 -16.57 -3.64 -12.14
CA ARG A 83 -16.52 -2.97 -13.43
C ARG A 83 -17.64 -3.39 -14.37
N PHE A 84 -18.16 -2.42 -15.10
CA PHE A 84 -19.10 -2.59 -16.20
C PHE A 84 -19.13 -1.30 -17.04
N PRO A 85 -19.29 -1.38 -18.38
CA PRO A 85 -19.58 -2.59 -19.18
C PRO A 85 -18.34 -3.44 -19.49
N GLY A 86 -17.14 -2.85 -19.40
CA GLY A 86 -15.89 -3.52 -19.71
C GLY A 86 -15.10 -3.96 -18.47
N THR A 87 -13.82 -4.21 -18.72
CA THR A 87 -12.83 -4.63 -17.72
C THR A 87 -11.75 -3.57 -17.50
N THR A 88 -11.85 -2.39 -18.11
CA THR A 88 -10.83 -1.34 -17.99
C THR A 88 -10.99 -0.54 -16.71
N THR A 89 -9.94 0.12 -16.23
CA THR A 89 -10.05 0.94 -15.01
C THR A 89 -11.04 2.11 -15.13
N ALA A 90 -11.38 2.54 -16.35
CA ALA A 90 -12.42 3.55 -16.59
C ALA A 90 -13.84 3.01 -16.33
N ASP A 91 -14.03 1.69 -16.35
CA ASP A 91 -15.33 1.04 -16.15
C ASP A 91 -15.67 0.80 -14.67
N ARG A 92 -14.86 1.32 -13.72
CA ARG A 92 -15.04 1.11 -12.29
C ARG A 92 -16.31 1.81 -11.78
N ILE A 93 -17.24 1.04 -11.24
CA ILE A 93 -18.49 1.54 -10.65
C ILE A 93 -18.33 1.82 -9.15
N ILE A 94 -17.54 0.98 -8.46
CA ILE A 94 -17.22 1.14 -7.05
C ILE A 94 -15.83 0.60 -6.78
N VAL A 95 -15.05 1.28 -5.92
CA VAL A 95 -13.65 1.00 -5.67
C VAL A 95 -13.34 1.09 -4.18
N GLY A 96 -12.84 0.00 -3.60
CA GLY A 96 -12.06 0.03 -2.37
C GLY A 96 -10.59 0.18 -2.75
N ALA A 97 -10.00 1.35 -2.48
CA ALA A 97 -8.61 1.65 -2.82
C ALA A 97 -7.65 0.92 -1.89
N GLY A 98 -6.50 0.50 -2.41
CA GLY A 98 -5.47 -0.15 -1.58
C GLY A 98 -4.80 0.84 -0.62
N GLY A 99 -4.20 0.29 0.44
CA GLY A 99 -3.42 1.07 1.40
C GLY A 99 -1.99 1.33 0.91
N GLY A 100 -1.32 2.27 1.55
CA GLY A 100 0.01 2.67 1.16
C GLY A 100 1.13 1.76 1.70
N GLY A 101 2.34 1.86 1.12
CA GLY A 101 3.47 0.97 1.45
C GLY A 101 4.31 1.48 2.63
N GLY A 102 4.78 0.57 3.48
CA GLY A 102 5.63 0.91 4.62
C GLY A 102 7.07 1.25 4.22
N GLY A 103 7.65 2.25 4.86
CA GLY A 103 9.04 2.67 4.64
C GLY A 103 10.05 1.65 5.15
N ARG A 104 11.24 1.59 4.54
CA ARG A 104 12.37 0.80 5.03
C ARG A 104 12.90 1.33 6.36
N GLY A 105 13.27 0.43 7.27
CA GLY A 105 14.04 0.76 8.48
C GLY A 105 15.55 0.73 8.24
N GLY A 106 16.32 1.47 9.04
CA GLY A 106 17.78 1.41 8.99
C GLY A 106 18.40 2.40 8.00
N CYS A 107 19.71 2.24 7.74
CA CYS A 107 20.50 3.10 6.87
C CYS A 107 20.89 2.40 5.56
N GLU A 108 21.13 3.15 4.48
CA GLU A 108 21.72 2.64 3.21
C GLU A 108 23.27 2.54 3.31
N GLY A 109 23.88 2.74 4.49
CA GLY A 109 25.34 2.72 4.69
C GLY A 109 25.78 2.74 6.17
N SER A 110 27.04 2.41 6.47
CA SER A 110 27.53 1.93 7.78
C SER A 110 27.77 2.97 8.91
N SER A 111 27.10 4.12 8.96
CA SER A 111 27.36 5.07 10.06
C SER A 111 26.14 5.89 10.45
N GLY A 112 25.73 5.79 11.73
CA GLY A 112 24.68 6.59 12.36
C GLY A 112 23.62 5.78 13.10
N THR A 113 22.91 6.41 14.06
CA THR A 113 21.69 5.86 14.64
C THR A 113 20.56 5.98 13.62
N SER A 114 20.12 4.86 13.05
CA SER A 114 19.02 4.85 12.08
C SER A 114 17.67 4.85 12.77
N GLY A 115 16.70 5.59 12.20
CA GLY A 115 15.31 5.55 12.63
C GLY A 115 14.52 4.41 11.98
N SER A 116 13.39 4.08 12.59
CA SER A 116 12.42 3.13 12.03
C SER A 116 11.82 3.64 10.72
N GLY A 117 11.43 2.71 9.85
CA GLY A 117 10.66 3.06 8.65
C GLY A 117 9.28 3.62 9.02
N GLY A 118 8.79 4.57 8.22
CA GLY A 118 7.47 5.14 8.42
C GLY A 118 6.35 4.19 8.00
N ALA A 119 5.24 4.14 8.74
CA ALA A 119 4.08 3.35 8.33
C ALA A 119 3.42 3.93 7.06
N GLY A 120 2.92 3.05 6.20
CA GLY A 120 2.15 3.43 5.01
C GLY A 120 0.80 4.06 5.35
N GLY A 121 0.23 4.79 4.41
CA GLY A 121 -1.03 5.51 4.57
C GLY A 121 -2.24 4.57 4.62
N ASP A 122 -3.06 4.70 5.66
CA ASP A 122 -4.35 4.03 5.75
C ASP A 122 -5.42 4.80 4.97
N GLY A 123 -6.29 4.08 4.25
CA GLY A 123 -7.57 4.62 3.82
C GLY A 123 -7.49 5.84 2.87
N GLY A 124 -6.40 5.99 2.11
CA GLY A 124 -6.14 7.14 1.24
C GLY A 124 -5.52 8.35 1.95
N GLY A 125 -5.19 8.22 3.24
CA GLY A 125 -4.34 9.18 3.95
C GLY A 125 -2.87 9.03 3.55
N ASN A 126 -2.07 10.03 3.90
CA ASN A 126 -0.62 9.98 3.72
C ASN A 126 0.00 9.01 4.73
N GLY A 127 1.03 8.27 4.32
CA GLY A 127 1.93 7.61 5.25
C GLY A 127 2.70 8.59 6.14
N VAL A 128 3.32 8.05 7.19
CA VAL A 128 4.12 8.83 8.13
C VAL A 128 5.60 8.80 7.75
N ASN A 129 6.33 9.86 8.09
CA ASN A 129 7.78 9.87 7.94
C ASN A 129 8.41 8.87 8.92
N GLY A 130 9.45 8.16 8.45
CA GLY A 130 10.32 7.38 9.32
C GLY A 130 11.17 8.28 10.23
N GLY A 131 11.82 7.69 11.24
CA GLY A 131 12.66 8.44 12.17
C GLY A 131 13.92 9.02 11.51
N SER A 132 14.24 10.29 11.75
CA SER A 132 15.43 10.94 11.18
C SER A 132 16.73 10.21 11.52
N SER A 133 17.66 10.13 10.56
CA SER A 133 19.05 9.78 10.85
C SER A 133 19.85 11.05 11.18
N PRO A 134 20.61 11.11 12.29
CA PRO A 134 21.38 12.29 12.67
C PRO A 134 22.69 12.46 11.85
N THR A 135 22.95 11.61 10.85
CA THR A 135 24.16 11.65 10.02
C THR A 135 23.82 11.75 8.52
N PRO A 136 24.63 12.45 7.70
CA PRO A 136 24.48 12.43 6.24
C PRO A 136 24.55 10.99 5.69
N GLY A 137 23.50 10.54 5.01
CA GLY A 137 23.42 9.19 4.40
C GLY A 137 22.37 8.25 5.00
N GLY A 138 21.70 8.62 6.09
CA GLY A 138 20.56 7.84 6.60
C GLY A 138 19.23 8.37 6.10
N VAL A 139 18.64 7.70 5.10
CA VAL A 139 17.23 7.91 4.72
C VAL A 139 16.38 6.88 5.45
N ALA A 140 15.62 7.30 6.45
CA ALA A 140 14.48 6.48 6.87
C ALA A 140 13.44 6.57 5.76
N GLY A 141 12.97 5.43 5.26
CA GLY A 141 11.95 5.41 4.22
C GLY A 141 10.67 6.06 4.75
N GLY A 142 10.15 7.06 4.04
CA GLY A 142 8.78 7.52 4.27
C GLY A 142 7.80 6.41 3.91
N GLY A 143 6.75 6.27 4.71
CA GLY A 143 5.56 5.55 4.25
C GLY A 143 4.81 6.44 3.28
N PHE A 144 4.25 5.85 2.22
CA PHE A 144 3.26 6.51 1.36
C PHE A 144 1.89 6.01 1.75
#